data_AF-A0A2G6KYC7-F1
#
_entry.id   AF-A0A2G6KYC7-F1
#
_cell.length_a   1.000
_cell.length_b   1.000
_cell.length_c   1.000
_cell.angle_alpha   90.00
_cell.angle_beta   90.00
_cell.angle_gamma   90.00
#
_symmetry.space_group_name_H-M   'P 1'
#
loop_
_entity.id
_entity.type
_entity.pdbx_description
1 polymer ?
#
loop_
_entity_poly.entity_id
_entity_poly.type
_entity_poly.pdbx_seq_one_letter_code
_entity_poly.pdbx_strand_id
1 'polypeptide(L)'
;MKRIHIVAAVIRGEHLGRDRQVLLAKRPDHLHQGGKWEFPGGKVEQGERVPDALIRELQEELSITPTRFQPLIQVQHDYADKSVFLDVWEVLDFAGEPNGMEGQLIAWVPSDHLGEYDFPAANVPIVMAAMLPAVYWVTPEPESDQALFMTLVKAKLQQGIKLMQFRVKSQNTSSLSSLFSQVSQLCEQHSTTLFINSDTYTQLSPPLKQGVQGVHLTSHHLRNPVESIGIEGNIPLAASCHSLEEIRLAEKRGCQFATLSPIRTTPSHPNQQPLQTDKAQEWVKQAKLPIYALGGLSNTDVDSMRALGFQGVAGIRLLAG
;
A
#
# COMPACT_ATOMS: atom_id res chain seq x y z
N MET A 1 11.30 -28.02 1.34
CA MET A 1 12.56 -27.26 1.22
C MET A 1 12.74 -26.40 2.47
N LYS A 2 14.00 -26.14 2.89
CA LYS A 2 14.28 -25.19 3.97
C LYS A 2 13.92 -23.78 3.47
N ARG A 3 13.12 -23.03 4.23
CA ARG A 3 12.81 -21.63 3.91
C ARG A 3 13.91 -20.71 4.42
N ILE A 4 14.42 -19.86 3.55
CA ILE A 4 15.48 -18.89 3.86
C ILE A 4 14.81 -17.61 4.35
N HIS A 5 15.23 -17.12 5.51
CA HIS A 5 14.79 -15.83 6.06
C HIS A 5 15.73 -14.74 5.57
N ILE A 6 15.16 -13.74 4.90
CA ILE A 6 15.87 -12.60 4.33
C ILE A 6 15.23 -11.34 4.91
N VAL A 7 16.05 -10.43 5.40
CA VAL A 7 15.64 -9.08 5.76
C VAL A 7 15.92 -8.14 4.59
N ALA A 8 14.99 -7.24 4.27
CA ALA A 8 15.17 -6.27 3.19
C ALA A 8 14.67 -4.89 3.59
N ALA A 9 15.23 -3.85 2.97
CA ALA A 9 14.98 -2.47 3.33
C ALA A 9 14.40 -1.64 2.18
N VAL A 10 13.24 -1.03 2.41
CA VAL A 10 12.75 0.11 1.63
C VAL A 10 13.30 1.36 2.31
N ILE A 11 14.39 1.91 1.77
CA ILE A 11 15.10 3.06 2.36
C ILE A 11 14.58 4.36 1.76
N ARG A 12 14.07 5.24 2.62
CA ARG A 12 13.41 6.51 2.29
C ARG A 12 14.42 7.68 2.33
N GLY A 13 14.41 8.51 1.29
CA GLY A 13 15.39 9.59 1.07
C GLY A 13 15.02 10.96 1.65
N GLU A 14 13.87 11.08 2.32
CA GLU A 14 13.26 12.34 2.74
C GLU A 14 14.18 13.14 3.67
N HIS A 15 14.89 12.48 4.60
CA HIS A 15 15.85 13.15 5.51
C HIS A 15 17.08 13.72 4.77
N LEU A 16 17.34 13.28 3.54
CA LEU A 16 18.37 13.83 2.64
C LEU A 16 17.81 14.86 1.65
N GLY A 17 16.56 15.29 1.81
CA GLY A 17 15.88 16.19 0.87
C GLY A 17 15.43 15.51 -0.43
N ARG A 18 15.42 14.18 -0.49
CA ARG A 18 14.97 13.40 -1.64
C ARG A 18 13.52 12.98 -1.47
N ASP A 19 12.61 13.89 -1.77
CA ASP A 19 11.17 13.67 -1.57
C ASP A 19 10.66 12.45 -2.34
N ARG A 20 10.00 11.52 -1.62
CA ARG A 20 9.38 10.30 -2.15
C ARG A 20 10.32 9.40 -2.96
N GLN A 21 11.64 9.45 -2.73
CA GLN A 21 12.59 8.55 -3.39
C GLN A 21 12.92 7.34 -2.49
N VAL A 22 13.13 6.19 -3.13
CA VAL A 22 13.59 4.95 -2.51
C VAL A 22 14.95 4.56 -3.07
N LEU A 23 15.86 4.12 -2.21
CA LEU A 23 17.16 3.60 -2.64
C LEU A 23 17.01 2.14 -3.09
N LEU A 24 17.45 1.85 -4.32
CA LEU A 24 17.57 0.50 -4.87
C LEU A 24 19.03 0.15 -5.08
N ALA A 25 19.32 -1.15 -5.06
CA ALA A 25 20.58 -1.73 -5.51
C ALA A 25 20.35 -2.61 -6.74
N LYS A 26 21.35 -2.71 -7.62
CA LYS A 26 21.33 -3.60 -8.79
C LYS A 26 22.13 -4.86 -8.49
N ARG A 27 21.49 -6.03 -8.62
CA ARG A 27 22.12 -7.33 -8.40
C ARG A 27 23.31 -7.51 -9.35
N PRO A 28 24.48 -7.93 -8.86
CA PRO A 28 25.57 -8.36 -9.72
C PRO A 28 25.11 -9.40 -10.75
N ASP A 29 25.56 -9.26 -11.99
CA ASP A 29 25.09 -10.09 -13.12
C ASP A 29 25.30 -11.61 -12.91
N HIS A 30 26.27 -11.99 -12.08
CA HIS A 30 26.65 -13.37 -11.81
C HIS A 30 25.82 -14.07 -10.72
N LEU A 31 24.94 -13.37 -10.00
CA LEU A 31 24.07 -13.97 -8.98
C LEU A 31 22.78 -14.52 -9.59
N HIS A 32 22.06 -15.36 -8.85
CA HIS A 32 20.73 -15.81 -9.26
C HIS A 32 19.82 -14.59 -9.50
N GLN A 33 19.18 -14.49 -10.68
CA GLN A 33 18.44 -13.29 -11.12
C GLN A 33 19.33 -12.02 -11.17
N GLY A 34 20.60 -12.13 -11.57
CA GLY A 34 21.52 -11.01 -11.75
C GLY A 34 21.02 -9.98 -12.78
N GLY A 35 21.46 -8.73 -12.64
CA GLY A 35 21.06 -7.61 -13.48
C GLY A 35 19.72 -6.97 -13.12
N LYS A 36 18.92 -7.61 -12.24
CA LYS A 36 17.67 -7.06 -11.69
C LYS A 36 17.93 -6.05 -10.57
N TRP A 37 16.96 -5.18 -10.33
CA TRP A 37 16.96 -4.28 -9.20
C TRP A 37 16.35 -4.95 -7.96
N GLU A 38 16.78 -4.52 -6.78
CA GLU A 38 16.31 -5.04 -5.51
C GLU A 38 16.35 -4.01 -4.39
N PHE A 39 15.67 -4.40 -3.30
CA PHE A 39 15.74 -3.72 -2.02
C PHE A 39 16.95 -4.26 -1.26
N PRO A 40 17.87 -3.41 -0.78
CA PRO A 40 19.07 -3.82 -0.05
C PRO A 40 18.77 -4.66 1.19
N GLY A 41 19.69 -5.56 1.55
CA GLY A 41 19.56 -6.46 2.68
C GLY A 41 19.92 -7.90 2.34
N GLY A 42 20.02 -8.74 3.37
CA GLY A 42 20.52 -10.10 3.23
C GLY A 42 19.90 -11.10 4.18
N LYS A 43 20.63 -12.17 4.47
CA LYS A 43 20.08 -13.33 5.20
C LYS A 43 20.11 -13.05 6.69
N VAL A 44 19.00 -13.40 7.35
CA VAL A 44 18.97 -13.41 8.82
C VAL A 44 19.69 -14.67 9.32
N GLU A 45 20.72 -14.50 10.14
CA GLU A 45 21.51 -15.60 10.68
C GLU A 45 20.75 -16.36 11.78
N GLN A 46 21.24 -17.56 12.11
CA GLN A 46 20.61 -18.39 13.12
C GLN A 46 20.73 -17.75 14.51
N GLY A 47 19.59 -17.41 15.11
CA GLY A 47 19.53 -16.76 16.43
C GLY A 47 19.66 -15.23 16.39
N GLU A 48 19.86 -14.66 15.21
CA GLU A 48 19.90 -13.21 15.00
C GLU A 48 18.49 -12.62 15.05
N ARG A 49 18.32 -11.46 15.70
CA ARG A 49 17.05 -10.73 15.64
C ARG A 49 16.98 -9.98 14.31
N VAL A 50 15.78 -9.91 13.72
CA VAL A 50 15.58 -9.25 12.41
C VAL A 50 16.09 -7.79 12.39
N PRO A 51 15.86 -6.96 13.42
CA PRO A 51 16.44 -5.61 13.44
C PRO A 51 17.98 -5.58 13.46
N ASP A 52 18.62 -6.56 14.11
CA ASP A 52 20.09 -6.61 14.16
C ASP A 52 20.64 -7.01 12.78
N ALA A 53 19.99 -7.98 12.12
CA ALA A 53 20.29 -8.36 10.74
C ALA A 53 20.11 -7.17 9.79
N LEU A 54 19.01 -6.41 9.90
CA LEU A 54 18.77 -5.21 9.08
C LEU A 54 19.92 -4.21 9.20
N ILE A 55 20.38 -3.94 10.43
CA ILE A 55 21.46 -2.98 10.66
C ILE A 55 22.77 -3.51 10.08
N ARG A 56 23.12 -4.77 10.36
CA ARG A 56 24.37 -5.39 9.87
C ARG A 56 24.43 -5.39 8.35
N GLU A 57 23.38 -5.90 7.69
CA GLU A 57 23.34 -6.02 6.22
C GLU A 57 23.43 -4.64 5.55
N LEU A 58 22.75 -3.62 6.08
CA LEU A 58 22.84 -2.26 5.50
C LEU A 58 24.18 -1.58 5.77
N GLN A 59 24.87 -1.92 6.86
CA GLN A 59 26.25 -1.46 7.08
C GLN A 59 27.21 -2.14 6.09
N GLU A 60 27.09 -3.45 5.92
CA GLU A 60 27.93 -4.26 5.03
C GLU A 60 27.74 -3.88 3.56
N GLU A 61 26.50 -3.77 3.09
CA GLU A 61 26.20 -3.53 1.67
C GLU A 61 26.27 -2.05 1.28
N LEU A 62 25.91 -1.13 2.20
CA LEU A 62 25.65 0.28 1.87
C LEU A 62 26.42 1.31 2.70
N SER A 63 27.18 0.92 3.72
CA SER A 63 27.80 1.84 4.68
C SER A 63 26.84 2.78 5.41
N ILE A 64 25.59 2.35 5.64
CA ILE A 64 24.61 3.12 6.42
C ILE A 64 24.15 2.38 7.67
N THR A 65 23.78 3.14 8.70
CA THR A 65 23.23 2.60 9.95
C THR A 65 21.82 3.14 10.16
N PRO A 66 20.77 2.32 10.02
CA PRO A 66 19.39 2.73 10.30
C PRO A 66 19.21 3.28 11.71
N THR A 67 18.59 4.45 11.84
CA THR A 67 18.28 5.09 13.15
C THR A 67 16.80 5.12 13.44
N ARG A 68 15.96 5.13 12.38
CA ARG A 68 14.50 5.03 12.49
C ARG A 68 13.97 4.13 11.39
N PHE A 69 13.36 3.03 11.80
CA PHE A 69 12.80 2.04 10.88
C PHE A 69 11.61 1.30 11.50
N GLN A 70 10.75 0.74 10.65
CA GLN A 70 9.51 0.08 11.05
C GLN A 70 9.13 -1.03 10.06
N PRO A 71 8.32 -2.03 10.45
CA PRO A 71 7.84 -3.04 9.52
C PRO A 71 7.06 -2.41 8.35
N LEU A 72 7.19 -3.01 7.17
CA LEU A 72 6.45 -2.62 5.97
C LEU A 72 5.56 -3.75 5.47
N ILE A 73 6.16 -4.89 5.10
CA ILE A 73 5.43 -6.05 4.57
C ILE A 73 6.24 -7.32 4.78
N GLN A 74 5.55 -8.44 4.95
CA GLN A 74 6.16 -9.76 4.97
C GLN A 74 5.71 -10.55 3.74
N VAL A 75 6.65 -11.15 3.01
CA VAL A 75 6.35 -11.88 1.77
C VAL A 75 6.90 -13.29 1.84
N GLN A 76 6.05 -14.27 1.56
CA GLN A 76 6.43 -15.67 1.41
C GLN A 76 6.37 -16.04 -0.08
N HIS A 77 7.49 -16.53 -0.62
CA HIS A 77 7.57 -16.93 -2.03
C HIS A 77 8.32 -18.25 -2.17
N ASP A 78 7.73 -19.17 -2.91
CA ASP A 78 8.31 -20.49 -3.21
C ASP A 78 8.66 -20.54 -4.69
N TYR A 79 9.96 -20.49 -4.99
CA TYR A 79 10.50 -20.79 -6.31
C TYR A 79 10.61 -22.31 -6.51
N ALA A 80 10.87 -22.75 -7.73
CA ALA A 80 11.05 -24.17 -8.05
C ALA A 80 12.21 -24.82 -7.27
N ASP A 81 13.26 -24.04 -6.97
CA ASP A 81 14.53 -24.49 -6.39
C ASP A 81 14.77 -24.00 -4.94
N LYS A 82 14.06 -22.95 -4.49
CA LYS A 82 14.18 -22.40 -3.12
C LYS A 82 12.88 -21.81 -2.59
N SER A 83 12.75 -21.76 -1.26
CA SER A 83 11.68 -21.05 -0.55
C SER A 83 12.26 -19.87 0.20
N VAL A 84 11.67 -18.68 0.07
CA VAL A 84 12.11 -17.46 0.77
C VAL A 84 10.99 -16.85 1.61
N PHE A 85 11.40 -16.28 2.75
CA PHE A 85 10.62 -15.38 3.57
C PHE A 85 11.33 -14.04 3.61
N LEU A 86 10.69 -13.01 3.05
CA LEU A 86 11.19 -11.64 3.01
C LEU A 86 10.49 -10.88 4.15
N ASP A 87 11.26 -10.46 5.16
CA ASP A 87 10.82 -9.58 6.24
C ASP A 87 11.28 -8.16 5.90
N VAL A 88 10.36 -7.33 5.39
CA VAL A 88 10.70 -6.05 4.79
C VAL A 88 10.40 -4.90 5.74
N TRP A 89 11.40 -4.05 5.90
CA TRP A 89 11.35 -2.89 6.78
C TRP A 89 11.46 -1.59 5.98
N GLU A 90 10.72 -0.59 6.40
CA GLU A 90 10.87 0.77 5.90
C GLU A 90 11.87 1.52 6.79
N VAL A 91 12.97 1.99 6.20
CA VAL A 91 13.97 2.81 6.88
C VAL A 91 13.69 4.27 6.55
N LEU A 92 13.32 5.04 7.59
CA LEU A 92 12.90 6.44 7.49
C LEU A 92 14.04 7.43 7.77
N ASP A 93 15.09 6.97 8.46
CA ASP A 93 16.26 7.76 8.82
C ASP A 93 17.46 6.84 9.08
N PHE A 94 18.67 7.33 8.78
CA PHE A 94 19.92 6.60 8.96
C PHE A 94 21.12 7.53 9.10
N ALA A 95 22.23 7.00 9.63
CA ALA A 95 23.53 7.65 9.64
C ALA A 95 24.44 7.07 8.53
N GLY A 96 25.31 7.92 7.97
CA GLY A 96 26.23 7.56 6.87
C GLY A 96 25.75 8.03 5.49
N GLU A 97 26.58 7.81 4.48
CA GLU A 97 26.24 8.08 3.07
C GLU A 97 26.13 6.76 2.31
N PRO A 98 25.01 6.47 1.62
CA PRO A 98 24.85 5.22 0.91
C PRO A 98 25.89 5.04 -0.20
N ASN A 99 26.60 3.91 -0.17
CA ASN A 99 27.57 3.54 -1.18
C ASN A 99 27.56 2.02 -1.40
N GLY A 100 27.54 1.55 -2.65
CA GLY A 100 27.56 0.12 -2.96
C GLY A 100 28.91 -0.53 -2.60
N MET A 101 28.99 -1.15 -1.42
CA MET A 101 30.24 -1.68 -0.87
C MET A 101 30.74 -2.94 -1.56
N GLU A 102 29.88 -3.62 -2.32
CA GLU A 102 30.22 -4.79 -3.13
C GLU A 102 30.49 -4.41 -4.60
N GLY A 103 30.55 -3.11 -4.92
CA GLY A 103 30.67 -2.61 -6.29
C GLY A 103 29.35 -2.64 -7.08
N GLN A 104 28.22 -2.86 -6.39
CA GLN A 104 26.89 -2.82 -6.97
C GLN A 104 26.46 -1.38 -7.27
N LEU A 105 25.71 -1.21 -8.35
CA LEU A 105 25.10 0.09 -8.67
C LEU A 105 23.94 0.34 -7.72
N ILE A 106 23.87 1.57 -7.19
CA ILE A 106 22.75 2.05 -6.38
C ILE A 106 22.07 3.23 -7.06
N ALA A 107 20.76 3.36 -6.88
CA ALA A 107 20.00 4.46 -7.45
C ALA A 107 18.87 4.89 -6.52
N TRP A 108 18.71 6.22 -6.39
CA TRP A 108 17.52 6.81 -5.80
C TRP A 108 16.44 6.91 -6.87
N VAL A 109 15.30 6.28 -6.64
CA VAL A 109 14.21 6.15 -7.61
C VAL A 109 12.93 6.75 -7.03
N PRO A 110 12.19 7.61 -7.77
CA PRO A 110 10.86 8.04 -7.36
C PRO A 110 9.95 6.85 -7.07
N SER A 111 9.25 6.87 -5.93
CA SER A 111 8.46 5.70 -5.49
C SER A 111 7.42 5.29 -6.52
N ASP A 112 6.79 6.24 -7.19
CA ASP A 112 5.80 6.03 -8.26
C ASP A 112 6.38 5.44 -9.54
N HIS A 113 7.70 5.50 -9.74
CA HIS A 113 8.40 4.89 -10.88
C HIS A 113 8.92 3.49 -10.59
N LEU A 114 8.79 2.97 -9.36
CA LEU A 114 9.31 1.64 -9.00
C LEU A 114 8.74 0.52 -9.90
N GLY A 115 7.50 0.67 -10.38
CA GLY A 115 6.89 -0.30 -11.31
C GLY A 115 7.57 -0.42 -12.68
N GLU A 116 8.45 0.52 -13.04
CA GLU A 116 9.17 0.54 -14.32
C GLU A 116 10.46 -0.30 -14.29
N TYR A 117 10.90 -0.73 -13.10
CA TYR A 117 12.15 -1.45 -12.90
C TYR A 117 11.92 -2.96 -12.88
N ASP A 118 12.86 -3.74 -13.42
CA ASP A 118 12.79 -5.20 -13.38
C ASP A 118 13.22 -5.74 -12.01
N PHE A 119 12.25 -6.31 -11.29
CA PHE A 119 12.42 -6.89 -9.98
C PHE A 119 12.23 -8.43 -10.00
N PRO A 120 12.79 -9.15 -9.00
CA PRO A 120 12.38 -10.51 -8.74
C PRO A 120 10.88 -10.63 -8.47
N ALA A 121 10.26 -11.75 -8.84
CA ALA A 121 8.82 -11.95 -8.64
C ALA A 121 8.37 -11.81 -7.17
N ALA A 122 9.23 -12.21 -6.23
CA ALA A 122 8.98 -12.06 -4.80
C ALA A 122 8.95 -10.59 -4.31
N ASN A 123 9.48 -9.65 -5.11
CA ASN A 123 9.53 -8.23 -4.76
C ASN A 123 8.32 -7.45 -5.25
N VAL A 124 7.46 -8.01 -6.09
CA VAL A 124 6.25 -7.32 -6.59
C VAL A 124 5.37 -6.78 -5.45
N PRO A 125 5.05 -7.55 -4.39
CA PRO A 125 4.30 -7.01 -3.26
C PRO A 125 5.04 -5.92 -2.49
N ILE A 126 6.38 -5.97 -2.50
CA ILE A 126 7.23 -4.97 -1.84
C ILE A 126 7.19 -3.65 -2.60
N VAL A 127 7.27 -3.71 -3.94
CA VAL A 127 7.10 -2.53 -4.81
C VAL A 127 5.74 -1.88 -4.56
N MET A 128 4.67 -2.67 -4.53
CA MET A 128 3.33 -2.17 -4.20
C MET A 128 3.30 -1.50 -2.81
N ALA A 129 3.86 -2.13 -1.78
CA ALA A 129 3.91 -1.56 -0.43
C ALA A 129 4.73 -0.26 -0.36
N ALA A 130 5.86 -0.19 -1.08
CA ALA A 130 6.75 0.96 -1.13
C ALA A 130 6.11 2.18 -1.83
N MET A 131 5.22 1.94 -2.79
CA MET A 131 4.45 2.97 -3.51
C MET A 131 3.31 3.56 -2.68
N LEU A 132 2.83 2.84 -1.67
CA LEU A 132 1.60 3.17 -0.94
C LEU A 132 1.89 3.98 0.33
N PRO A 133 1.11 5.05 0.62
CA PRO A 133 1.22 5.79 1.87
C PRO A 133 0.63 4.99 3.05
N ALA A 134 0.96 5.35 4.29
CA ALA A 134 0.41 4.69 5.47
C ALA A 134 -1.08 5.01 5.76
N VAL A 135 -1.64 6.01 5.07
CA VAL A 135 -3.02 6.51 5.30
C VAL A 135 -3.81 6.46 4.01
N TYR A 136 -4.93 5.74 4.03
CA TYR A 136 -5.89 5.66 2.94
C TYR A 136 -7.24 6.28 3.35
N TRP A 137 -7.49 7.51 2.93
CA TRP A 137 -8.70 8.23 3.33
C TRP A 137 -9.90 7.85 2.47
N VAL A 138 -11.04 7.53 3.08
CA VAL A 138 -12.30 7.28 2.37
C VAL A 138 -13.20 8.50 2.57
N THR A 139 -13.72 9.09 1.49
CA THR A 139 -14.62 10.25 1.64
C THR A 139 -15.87 9.86 2.43
N PRO A 140 -16.41 10.76 3.27
CA PRO A 140 -17.76 10.58 3.79
C PRO A 140 -18.78 10.67 2.65
N GLU A 141 -20.04 10.33 2.93
CA GLU A 141 -21.12 10.61 1.98
C GLU A 141 -21.19 12.13 1.77
N PRO A 142 -21.24 12.62 0.52
CA PRO A 142 -21.67 13.98 0.26
C PRO A 142 -23.15 14.05 0.63
N GLU A 143 -23.45 14.49 1.86
CA GLU A 143 -24.81 14.74 2.32
C GLU A 143 -25.49 15.85 1.47
N SER A 144 -26.57 16.46 1.95
CA SER A 144 -27.26 17.53 1.20
C SER A 144 -26.42 18.78 0.92
N ASP A 145 -25.26 18.95 1.58
CA ASP A 145 -24.35 20.08 1.41
C ASP A 145 -23.05 19.69 0.68
N GLN A 146 -23.04 19.90 -0.65
CA GLN A 146 -21.86 19.67 -1.48
C GLN A 146 -20.72 20.65 -1.21
N ALA A 147 -21.02 21.86 -0.74
CA ALA A 147 -19.99 22.85 -0.43
C ALA A 147 -19.20 22.45 0.82
N LEU A 148 -19.89 21.92 1.83
CA LEU A 148 -19.25 21.35 3.02
C LEU A 148 -18.39 20.15 2.67
N PHE A 149 -18.89 19.23 1.83
CA PHE A 149 -18.11 18.10 1.34
C PHE A 149 -16.83 18.55 0.64
N MET A 150 -16.92 19.51 -0.28
CA MET A 150 -15.75 20.03 -1.01
C MET A 150 -14.78 20.76 -0.08
N THR A 151 -15.27 21.45 0.95
CA THR A 151 -14.43 22.09 1.97
C THR A 151 -13.62 21.04 2.73
N LEU A 152 -14.25 19.93 3.12
CA LEU A 152 -13.58 18.81 3.78
C LEU A 152 -12.52 18.16 2.88
N VAL A 153 -12.84 17.89 1.61
CA VAL A 153 -11.89 17.31 0.64
C VAL A 153 -10.66 18.20 0.51
N LYS A 154 -10.86 19.51 0.30
CA LYS A 154 -9.75 20.49 0.20
C LYS A 154 -8.89 20.49 1.47
N ALA A 155 -9.51 20.51 2.65
CA ALA A 155 -8.78 20.47 3.91
C ALA A 155 -7.91 19.20 4.04
N LYS A 156 -8.42 18.02 3.63
CA LYS A 156 -7.68 16.76 3.70
C LYS A 156 -6.51 16.70 2.70
N LEU A 157 -6.69 17.25 1.50
CA LEU A 157 -5.62 17.38 0.51
C LEU A 157 -4.52 18.35 0.97
N GLN A 158 -4.90 19.46 1.60
CA GLN A 158 -3.96 20.41 2.22
C GLN A 158 -3.20 19.79 3.40
N GLN A 159 -3.83 18.88 4.15
CA GLN A 159 -3.17 18.07 5.18
C GLN A 159 -2.23 16.99 4.62
N GLY A 160 -2.08 16.88 3.29
CA GLY A 160 -1.11 16.02 2.65
C GLY A 160 -1.57 14.57 2.42
N ILE A 161 -2.87 14.28 2.42
CA ILE A 161 -3.37 12.94 2.03
C ILE A 161 -2.86 12.58 0.64
N LYS A 162 -2.21 11.41 0.52
CA LYS A 162 -1.63 10.91 -0.74
C LYS A 162 -2.43 9.80 -1.41
N LEU A 163 -3.36 9.17 -0.69
CA LEU A 163 -4.25 8.15 -1.23
C LEU A 163 -5.68 8.34 -0.70
N MET A 164 -6.64 8.41 -1.62
CA MET A 164 -8.05 8.68 -1.31
C MET A 164 -9.00 7.73 -2.05
N GLN A 165 -10.13 7.38 -1.44
CA GLN A 165 -11.28 6.75 -2.07
C GLN A 165 -12.45 7.74 -2.16
N PHE A 166 -12.88 8.09 -3.36
CA PHE A 166 -14.16 8.75 -3.59
C PHE A 166 -15.29 7.72 -3.54
N ARG A 167 -16.23 7.93 -2.63
CA ARG A 167 -17.36 7.02 -2.39
C ARG A 167 -18.65 7.78 -2.14
N VAL A 168 -19.68 7.40 -2.89
CA VAL A 168 -21.05 7.92 -2.81
C VAL A 168 -22.00 6.73 -2.85
N LYS A 169 -22.85 6.59 -1.82
CA LYS A 169 -23.86 5.52 -1.74
C LYS A 169 -25.20 5.94 -2.36
N SER A 170 -25.55 7.22 -2.27
CA SER A 170 -26.86 7.71 -2.69
C SER A 170 -26.97 7.89 -4.20
N GLN A 171 -27.93 7.19 -4.83
CA GLN A 171 -28.25 7.30 -6.27
C GLN A 171 -28.87 8.66 -6.66
N ASN A 172 -29.20 9.52 -5.69
CA ASN A 172 -29.85 10.81 -5.92
C ASN A 172 -28.87 11.97 -6.15
N THR A 173 -27.58 11.71 -6.35
CA THR A 173 -26.61 12.76 -6.63
C THR A 173 -26.74 13.18 -8.10
N SER A 174 -27.69 14.06 -8.40
CA SER A 174 -27.92 14.65 -9.74
C SER A 174 -26.68 15.35 -10.33
N SER A 175 -25.62 15.51 -9.53
CA SER A 175 -24.33 16.09 -9.91
C SER A 175 -23.13 15.15 -9.69
N LEU A 176 -23.30 13.82 -9.56
CA LEU A 176 -22.19 12.88 -9.30
C LEU A 176 -21.01 13.09 -10.25
N SER A 177 -21.31 13.23 -11.54
CA SER A 177 -20.31 13.48 -12.58
C SER A 177 -19.51 14.77 -12.33
N SER A 178 -20.20 15.87 -12.03
CA SER A 178 -19.55 17.16 -11.74
C SER A 178 -18.74 17.11 -10.45
N LEU A 179 -19.26 16.46 -9.41
CA LEU A 179 -18.58 16.31 -8.14
C LEU A 179 -17.30 15.47 -8.29
N PHE A 180 -17.38 14.34 -8.99
CA PHE A 180 -16.22 13.50 -9.26
C PHE A 180 -15.15 14.25 -10.05
N SER A 181 -15.53 15.00 -11.10
CA SER A 181 -14.58 15.83 -11.86
C SER A 181 -13.85 16.85 -10.98
N GLN A 182 -14.57 17.55 -10.10
CA GLN A 182 -13.97 18.51 -9.18
C GLN A 182 -13.00 17.84 -8.18
N VAL A 183 -13.37 16.69 -7.63
CA VAL A 183 -12.50 15.92 -6.73
C VAL A 183 -11.25 15.42 -7.47
N SER A 184 -11.41 14.88 -8.68
CA SER A 184 -10.30 14.41 -9.51
C SER A 184 -9.29 15.51 -9.79
N GLN A 185 -9.77 16.70 -10.19
CA GLN A 185 -8.92 17.85 -10.45
C GLN A 185 -8.14 18.30 -9.19
N LEU A 186 -8.80 18.31 -8.03
CA LEU A 186 -8.13 18.65 -6.77
C LEU A 186 -7.07 17.60 -6.39
N CYS A 187 -7.35 16.31 -6.61
CA CYS A 187 -6.39 15.24 -6.36
C CYS A 187 -5.14 15.37 -7.26
N GLU A 188 -5.31 15.70 -8.54
CA GLU A 188 -4.19 15.97 -9.46
C GLU A 188 -3.31 17.13 -8.97
N GLN A 189 -3.92 18.25 -8.56
CA GLN A 189 -3.22 19.44 -8.05
C GLN A 189 -2.38 19.17 -6.80
N HIS A 190 -2.78 18.19 -5.98
CA HIS A 190 -2.10 17.82 -4.73
C HIS A 190 -1.24 16.56 -4.83
N SER A 191 -1.12 15.98 -6.04
CA SER A 191 -0.45 14.70 -6.30
C SER A 191 -0.98 13.58 -5.39
N THR A 192 -2.29 13.48 -5.29
CA THR A 192 -3.02 12.47 -4.50
C THR A 192 -3.61 11.43 -5.46
N THR A 193 -3.31 10.15 -5.22
CA THR A 193 -3.90 9.06 -5.98
C THR A 193 -5.37 8.88 -5.58
N LEU A 194 -6.26 8.89 -6.59
CA LEU A 194 -7.70 8.79 -6.40
C LEU A 194 -8.24 7.43 -6.86
N PHE A 195 -8.76 6.66 -5.91
CA PHE A 195 -9.60 5.49 -6.19
C PHE A 195 -11.08 5.87 -6.12
N ILE A 196 -11.92 5.22 -6.93
CA ILE A 196 -13.38 5.33 -6.83
C ILE A 196 -13.99 4.01 -6.36
N ASN A 197 -14.97 4.06 -5.45
CA ASN A 197 -15.71 2.88 -5.05
C ASN A 197 -16.46 2.26 -6.24
N SER A 198 -16.45 0.94 -6.38
CA SER A 198 -17.05 0.28 -7.55
C SER A 198 -18.56 0.49 -7.68
N ASP A 199 -19.31 0.65 -6.58
CA ASP A 199 -20.74 1.00 -6.66
C ASP A 199 -20.96 2.43 -7.18
N THR A 200 -20.01 3.33 -6.92
CA THR A 200 -20.02 4.71 -7.45
C THR A 200 -19.54 4.74 -8.90
N TYR A 201 -18.54 3.92 -9.25
CA TYR A 201 -18.00 3.80 -10.61
C TYR A 201 -19.05 3.36 -11.63
N THR A 202 -19.91 2.40 -11.28
CA THR A 202 -20.97 1.92 -12.19
C THR A 202 -21.96 3.00 -12.60
N GLN A 203 -22.09 4.06 -11.79
CA GLN A 203 -22.98 5.20 -12.03
C GLN A 203 -22.32 6.32 -12.86
N LEU A 204 -21.01 6.24 -13.15
CA LEU A 204 -20.33 7.23 -13.97
C LEU A 204 -20.67 7.08 -15.46
N SER A 205 -20.70 8.21 -16.15
CA SER A 205 -20.79 8.24 -17.61
C SER A 205 -19.51 7.67 -18.25
N PRO A 206 -19.57 7.05 -19.45
CA PRO A 206 -18.40 6.48 -20.11
C PRO A 206 -17.19 7.44 -20.26
N PRO A 207 -17.36 8.74 -20.58
CA PRO A 207 -16.23 9.66 -20.67
C PRO A 207 -15.48 9.83 -19.35
N LEU A 208 -16.19 9.83 -18.22
CA LEU A 208 -15.54 9.97 -16.91
C LEU A 208 -14.82 8.70 -16.47
N LYS A 209 -15.28 7.52 -16.90
CA LYS A 209 -14.62 6.24 -16.61
C LYS A 209 -13.19 6.18 -17.16
N GLN A 210 -12.93 6.84 -18.29
CA GLN A 210 -11.60 6.88 -18.91
C GLN A 210 -10.57 7.67 -18.07
N GLY A 211 -11.02 8.60 -17.22
CA GLY A 211 -10.16 9.40 -16.34
C GLY A 211 -9.95 8.79 -14.95
N VAL A 212 -10.51 7.61 -14.67
CA VAL A 212 -10.40 6.97 -13.36
C VAL A 212 -9.00 6.37 -13.18
N GLN A 213 -8.29 6.81 -12.14
CA GLN A 213 -6.94 6.34 -11.82
C GLN A 213 -6.92 4.97 -11.12
N GLY A 214 -8.01 4.59 -10.46
CA GLY A 214 -8.13 3.30 -9.78
C GLY A 214 -9.55 3.01 -9.30
N VAL A 215 -9.93 1.74 -9.22
CA VAL A 215 -11.24 1.31 -8.73
C VAL A 215 -11.08 0.45 -7.48
N HIS A 216 -11.80 0.81 -6.42
CA HIS A 216 -11.90 0.03 -5.20
C HIS A 216 -13.16 -0.84 -5.24
N LEU A 217 -12.98 -2.14 -5.48
CA LEU A 217 -14.03 -3.14 -5.54
C LEU A 217 -14.66 -3.35 -4.16
N THR A 218 -15.98 -3.28 -4.08
CA THR A 218 -16.73 -3.82 -2.93
C THR A 218 -16.54 -5.34 -2.83
N SER A 219 -16.73 -5.90 -1.64
CA SER A 219 -16.67 -7.36 -1.43
C SER A 219 -17.66 -8.12 -2.35
N HIS A 220 -18.83 -7.53 -2.65
CA HIS A 220 -19.77 -8.06 -3.64
C HIS A 220 -19.15 -8.06 -5.05
N HIS A 221 -18.63 -6.92 -5.50
CA HIS A 221 -18.05 -6.79 -6.83
C HIS A 221 -16.78 -7.63 -7.03
N LEU A 222 -15.98 -7.84 -5.98
CA LEU A 222 -14.78 -8.67 -6.01
C LEU A 222 -15.05 -10.13 -6.46
N ARG A 223 -16.24 -10.65 -6.13
CA ARG A 223 -16.68 -12.02 -6.49
C ARG A 223 -17.07 -12.17 -7.95
N ASN A 224 -17.30 -11.07 -8.66
CA ASN A 224 -17.74 -11.06 -10.04
C ASN A 224 -16.58 -10.72 -10.99
N PRO A 225 -16.63 -11.13 -12.27
CA PRO A 225 -15.71 -10.62 -13.29
C PRO A 225 -15.69 -9.08 -13.33
N VAL A 226 -14.52 -8.48 -13.52
CA VAL A 226 -14.40 -7.00 -13.48
C VAL A 226 -15.09 -6.36 -14.68
N GLU A 227 -15.12 -7.09 -15.79
CA GLU A 227 -15.79 -6.74 -17.04
C GLU A 227 -17.30 -6.62 -16.84
N SER A 228 -17.90 -7.42 -15.94
CA SER A 228 -19.34 -7.31 -15.65
C SER A 228 -19.70 -6.06 -14.85
N ILE A 229 -18.71 -5.33 -14.32
CA ILE A 229 -18.86 -4.04 -13.62
C ILE A 229 -18.64 -2.87 -14.62
N GLY A 230 -18.27 -3.17 -15.87
CA GLY A 230 -17.92 -2.18 -16.88
C GLY A 230 -16.58 -1.50 -16.61
N ILE A 231 -15.67 -2.19 -15.91
CA ILE A 231 -14.27 -1.81 -15.81
C ILE A 231 -13.56 -2.34 -17.04
N GLU A 232 -12.94 -1.45 -17.81
CA GLU A 232 -12.25 -1.77 -19.05
C GLU A 232 -10.76 -1.44 -18.93
N GLY A 233 -9.91 -2.18 -19.64
CA GLY A 233 -8.47 -1.98 -19.63
C GLY A 233 -7.79 -2.38 -18.31
N ASN A 234 -6.54 -1.92 -18.13
CA ASN A 234 -5.71 -2.25 -16.97
C ASN A 234 -5.78 -1.17 -15.88
N ILE A 235 -6.99 -0.79 -15.47
CA ILE A 235 -7.18 0.17 -14.37
C ILE A 235 -6.74 -0.48 -13.05
N PRO A 236 -5.89 0.17 -12.24
CA PRO A 236 -5.52 -0.29 -10.91
C PRO A 236 -6.72 -0.68 -10.04
N LEU A 237 -6.66 -1.85 -9.43
CA LEU A 237 -7.72 -2.37 -8.57
C LEU A 237 -7.29 -2.39 -7.10
N ALA A 238 -8.24 -2.06 -6.23
CA ALA A 238 -8.18 -2.34 -4.80
C ALA A 238 -9.45 -3.07 -4.37
N ALA A 239 -9.47 -3.68 -3.19
CA ALA A 239 -10.63 -4.44 -2.74
C ALA A 239 -10.99 -4.25 -1.26
N SER A 240 -12.30 -4.29 -0.98
CA SER A 240 -12.83 -4.45 0.36
C SER A 240 -12.88 -5.93 0.73
N CYS A 241 -12.17 -6.30 1.79
CA CYS A 241 -12.10 -7.67 2.31
C CYS A 241 -12.56 -7.74 3.77
N HIS A 242 -13.14 -8.88 4.12
CA HIS A 242 -13.68 -9.25 5.44
C HIS A 242 -13.23 -10.66 5.86
N SER A 243 -12.53 -11.37 4.98
CA SER A 243 -12.03 -12.73 5.23
C SER A 243 -10.72 -13.00 4.49
N LEU A 244 -9.99 -14.04 4.92
CA LEU A 244 -8.82 -14.55 4.19
C LEU A 244 -9.16 -15.02 2.76
N GLU A 245 -10.36 -15.57 2.57
CA GLU A 245 -10.84 -15.97 1.24
C GLU A 245 -10.95 -14.77 0.30
N GLU A 246 -11.48 -13.65 0.78
CA GLU A 246 -11.57 -12.41 0.00
C GLU A 246 -10.20 -11.79 -0.25
N ILE A 247 -9.27 -11.85 0.70
CA ILE A 247 -7.87 -11.45 0.46
C ILE A 247 -7.25 -12.26 -0.69
N ARG A 248 -7.37 -13.59 -0.66
CA ARG A 248 -6.88 -14.47 -1.74
C ARG A 248 -7.57 -14.19 -3.07
N LEU A 249 -8.84 -13.82 -3.04
CA LEU A 249 -9.54 -13.42 -4.25
C LEU A 249 -9.02 -12.08 -4.79
N ALA A 250 -8.74 -11.10 -3.92
CA ALA A 250 -8.11 -9.83 -4.32
C ALA A 250 -6.72 -10.05 -4.94
N GLU A 251 -5.91 -10.96 -4.38
CA GLU A 251 -4.63 -11.39 -4.99
C GLU A 251 -4.85 -11.94 -6.39
N LYS A 252 -5.79 -12.88 -6.55
CA LYS A 252 -6.09 -13.49 -7.85
C LYS A 252 -6.61 -12.47 -8.89
N ARG A 253 -7.26 -11.41 -8.43
CA ARG A 253 -7.74 -10.30 -9.27
C ARG A 253 -6.65 -9.29 -9.61
N GLY A 254 -5.43 -9.45 -9.10
CA GLY A 254 -4.35 -8.50 -9.32
C GLY A 254 -4.58 -7.16 -8.63
N CYS A 255 -5.31 -7.12 -7.52
CA CYS A 255 -5.46 -5.90 -6.74
C CYS A 255 -4.10 -5.45 -6.20
N GLN A 256 -3.83 -4.14 -6.25
CA GLN A 256 -2.61 -3.54 -5.73
C GLN A 256 -2.58 -3.47 -4.20
N PHE A 257 -3.75 -3.35 -3.58
CA PHE A 257 -3.94 -3.41 -2.13
C PHE A 257 -5.38 -3.79 -1.79
N ALA A 258 -5.62 -4.12 -0.53
CA ALA A 258 -6.98 -4.30 -0.01
C ALA A 258 -7.17 -3.62 1.35
N THR A 259 -8.41 -3.48 1.77
CA THR A 259 -8.75 -3.12 3.16
C THR A 259 -9.32 -4.33 3.86
N LEU A 260 -8.93 -4.57 5.12
CA LEU A 260 -9.54 -5.58 5.97
C LEU A 260 -10.36 -4.90 7.07
N SER A 261 -11.64 -5.25 7.18
CA SER A 261 -12.57 -4.61 8.11
C SER A 261 -13.71 -5.51 8.59
N PRO A 262 -14.39 -5.15 9.70
CA PRO A 262 -14.01 -4.11 10.66
C PRO A 262 -12.94 -4.61 11.65
N ILE A 263 -11.92 -3.79 11.91
CA ILE A 263 -10.88 -4.07 12.93
C ILE A 263 -11.38 -3.74 14.34
N ARG A 264 -12.10 -2.63 14.50
CA ARG A 264 -12.81 -2.26 15.72
C ARG A 264 -14.28 -1.99 15.40
N THR A 265 -15.13 -1.94 16.42
CA THR A 265 -16.53 -1.56 16.25
C THR A 265 -16.61 -0.17 15.64
N THR A 266 -17.44 0.00 14.62
CA THR A 266 -17.51 1.27 13.86
C THR A 266 -18.95 1.79 13.80
N PRO A 267 -19.17 3.10 14.00
CA PRO A 267 -20.49 3.71 13.79
C PRO A 267 -21.02 3.54 12.35
N SER A 268 -20.15 3.34 11.37
CA SER A 268 -20.56 3.15 9.96
C SER A 268 -21.17 1.77 9.68
N HIS A 269 -20.90 0.78 10.54
CA HIS A 269 -21.43 -0.59 10.47
C HIS A 269 -21.60 -1.16 11.90
N PRO A 270 -22.61 -0.70 12.67
CA PRO A 270 -22.71 -0.99 14.11
C PRO A 270 -23.05 -2.45 14.44
N ASN A 271 -23.63 -3.18 13.48
CA ASN A 271 -24.07 -4.58 13.67
C ASN A 271 -23.02 -5.63 13.25
N GLN A 272 -21.87 -5.22 12.72
CA GLN A 272 -20.80 -6.16 12.38
C GLN A 272 -19.87 -6.38 13.58
N GLN A 273 -19.63 -7.63 13.95
CA GLN A 273 -18.64 -7.96 14.98
C GLN A 273 -17.22 -7.67 14.46
N PRO A 274 -16.36 -6.99 15.24
CA PRO A 274 -14.97 -6.77 14.88
C PRO A 274 -14.21 -8.08 14.68
N LEU A 275 -13.24 -8.06 13.76
CA LEU A 275 -12.26 -9.12 13.64
C LEU A 275 -11.41 -9.18 14.91
N GLN A 276 -11.18 -10.38 15.44
CA GLN A 276 -10.20 -10.58 16.51
C GLN A 276 -8.81 -10.22 15.98
N THR A 277 -8.06 -9.39 16.72
CA THR A 277 -6.77 -8.83 16.30
C THR A 277 -5.78 -9.93 15.87
N ASP A 278 -5.69 -11.02 16.63
CA ASP A 278 -4.78 -12.14 16.33
C ASP A 278 -5.11 -12.80 14.98
N LYS A 279 -6.41 -12.96 14.69
CA LYS A 279 -6.89 -13.52 13.42
C LYS A 279 -6.60 -12.60 12.25
N ALA A 280 -6.79 -11.29 12.45
CA ALA A 280 -6.49 -10.29 11.42
C ALA A 280 -4.98 -10.25 11.12
N GLN A 281 -4.13 -10.27 12.15
CA GLN A 281 -2.68 -10.34 12.01
C GLN A 281 -2.25 -11.59 11.24
N GLU A 282 -2.80 -12.76 11.58
CA GLU A 282 -2.48 -14.01 10.89
C GLU A 282 -2.85 -13.95 9.40
N TRP A 283 -4.01 -13.37 9.06
CA TRP A 283 -4.42 -13.21 7.67
C TRP A 283 -3.54 -12.24 6.90
N VAL A 284 -3.14 -11.13 7.50
CA VAL A 284 -2.26 -10.15 6.86
C VAL A 284 -0.88 -10.75 6.59
N LYS A 285 -0.34 -11.57 7.50
CA LYS A 285 0.92 -12.30 7.27
C LYS A 285 0.86 -13.31 6.12
N GLN A 286 -0.33 -13.78 5.77
CA GLN A 286 -0.54 -14.68 4.63
C GLN A 286 -0.81 -13.94 3.32
N ALA A 287 -1.10 -12.63 3.38
CA ALA A 287 -1.44 -11.85 2.21
C ALA A 287 -0.22 -11.60 1.31
N LYS A 288 -0.45 -11.59 0.00
CA LYS A 288 0.55 -11.28 -1.04
C LYS A 288 0.37 -9.88 -1.64
N LEU A 289 -0.44 -9.06 -1.00
CA LEU A 289 -0.63 -7.65 -1.31
C LEU A 289 -0.72 -6.83 -0.02
N PRO A 290 -0.37 -5.54 -0.05
CA PRO A 290 -0.59 -4.61 1.06
C PRO A 290 -2.04 -4.60 1.55
N ILE A 291 -2.22 -4.68 2.87
CA ILE A 291 -3.55 -4.62 3.52
C ILE A 291 -3.64 -3.41 4.43
N TYR A 292 -4.63 -2.55 4.24
CA TYR A 292 -4.97 -1.49 5.18
C TYR A 292 -5.97 -1.97 6.24
N ALA A 293 -5.72 -1.61 7.49
CA ALA A 293 -6.65 -1.82 8.58
C ALA A 293 -7.81 -0.81 8.48
N LEU A 294 -9.06 -1.26 8.46
CA LEU A 294 -10.22 -0.37 8.35
C LEU A 294 -11.30 -0.68 9.41
N GLY A 295 -11.89 0.40 9.96
CA GLY A 295 -13.03 0.35 10.88
C GLY A 295 -12.66 0.70 12.32
N GLY A 296 -13.10 1.88 12.77
CA GLY A 296 -12.90 2.37 14.14
C GLY A 296 -11.46 2.82 14.47
N LEU A 297 -10.68 3.21 13.44
CA LEU A 297 -9.28 3.61 13.57
C LEU A 297 -9.10 5.10 13.24
N SER A 298 -7.95 5.63 13.66
CA SER A 298 -7.48 7.00 13.45
C SER A 298 -6.02 7.01 12.96
N ASN A 299 -5.48 8.16 12.59
CA ASN A 299 -4.07 8.30 12.20
C ASN A 299 -3.08 7.89 13.31
N THR A 300 -3.46 8.02 14.58
CA THR A 300 -2.59 7.61 15.71
C THR A 300 -2.46 6.09 15.83
N ASP A 301 -3.30 5.32 15.13
CA ASP A 301 -3.23 3.87 15.13
C ASP A 301 -2.24 3.31 14.07
N VAL A 302 -1.67 4.16 13.19
CA VAL A 302 -0.77 3.74 12.08
C VAL A 302 0.34 2.81 12.56
N ASP A 303 1.15 3.25 13.50
CA ASP A 303 2.32 2.50 13.97
C ASP A 303 1.90 1.15 14.59
N SER A 304 0.80 1.16 15.35
CA SER A 304 0.27 -0.06 15.96
C SER A 304 -0.23 -1.06 14.92
N MET A 305 -0.84 -0.60 13.83
CA MET A 305 -1.30 -1.48 12.75
C MET A 305 -0.13 -1.98 11.89
N ARG A 306 0.87 -1.14 11.63
CA ARG A 306 2.09 -1.56 10.92
C ARG A 306 2.88 -2.61 11.69
N ALA A 307 2.95 -2.49 13.01
CA ALA A 307 3.52 -3.54 13.87
C ALA A 307 2.79 -4.90 13.76
N LEU A 308 1.52 -4.89 13.37
CA LEU A 308 0.73 -6.10 13.09
C LEU A 308 0.85 -6.58 11.63
N GLY A 309 1.63 -5.89 10.78
CA GLY A 309 1.87 -6.24 9.38
C GLY A 309 0.96 -5.53 8.37
N PHE A 310 0.05 -4.65 8.81
CA PHE A 310 -0.75 -3.85 7.88
C PHE A 310 0.11 -2.79 7.18
N GLN A 311 -0.28 -2.38 5.98
CA GLN A 311 0.28 -1.21 5.28
C GLN A 311 0.09 0.08 6.10
N GLY A 312 -1.00 0.14 6.86
CA GLY A 312 -1.40 1.29 7.67
C GLY A 312 -2.91 1.29 7.90
N VAL A 313 -3.51 2.47 7.96
CA VAL A 313 -4.93 2.64 8.30
C VAL A 313 -5.75 3.21 7.15
N ALA A 314 -6.99 2.75 7.04
CA ALA A 314 -7.99 3.25 6.12
C ALA A 314 -9.28 3.64 6.85
N GLY A 315 -9.97 4.68 6.38
CA GLY A 315 -11.20 5.12 7.02
C GLY A 315 -11.66 6.52 6.68
N ILE A 316 -12.86 6.85 7.16
CA ILE A 316 -13.55 8.11 6.87
C ILE A 316 -13.09 9.26 7.77
N ARG A 317 -12.83 8.96 9.05
CA ARG A 317 -12.50 9.95 10.10
C ARG A 317 -11.04 9.85 10.56
N LEU A 318 -10.12 9.48 9.67
CA LEU A 318 -8.73 9.18 10.03
C LEU A 318 -7.94 10.39 10.51
N LEU A 319 -8.29 11.59 10.04
CA LEU A 319 -7.63 12.83 10.38
C LEU A 319 -8.62 13.69 11.15
N ALA A 320 -8.88 13.37 12.42
CA ALA A 320 -9.59 14.28 13.31
C ALA A 320 -8.58 15.35 13.77
N GLY A 321 -8.85 16.60 13.37
CA GLY A 321 -8.14 17.82 13.72
C GLY A 321 -9.06 18.98 13.42
#